data_AF-A0A1Y6FSM3-F1
#
_entry.id   AF-A0A1Y6FSM3-F1
#
_cell.length_a   1.000
_cell.length_b   1.000
_cell.length_c   1.000
_cell.angle_alpha   90.00
_cell.angle_beta   90.00
_cell.angle_gamma   90.00
#
_symmetry.space_group_name_H-M   'P 1'
#
loop_
_entity.id
_entity.type
_entity.pdbx_description
1 polymer ?
#
loop_
_entity_poly.entity_id
_entity_poly.type
_entity_poly.pdbx_seq_one_letter_code
_entity_poly.pdbx_strand_id
1 'polypeptide(L)'
;MSHNLLDFRAPGSNLAAMQDERASYLDSSGLEKVLEHRFVAELATSLWIEGCRDVELLRSEVDTHGYDLVIEARGTMRHIQLKSMVAGGKKQYVTVNTRLAAKPSGCVVWFDYDPHTLELGPFRWFGGSPGVGLPDTGNTVARHSKANALGQKSQRAGHRVIRKSRFQQVDTVGALVQLLFGNKTTR
;
A
#
# COMPACT_ATOMS: atom_id res chain seq x y z
N MET A 1 -37.70 12.43 -56.88
CA MET A 1 -36.41 12.93 -56.36
C MET A 1 -36.63 13.48 -54.96
N SER A 2 -36.12 12.80 -53.94
CA SER A 2 -35.74 13.37 -52.65
C SER A 2 -35.12 12.23 -51.83
N HIS A 3 -33.79 12.11 -51.93
CA HIS A 3 -33.01 11.35 -50.96
C HIS A 3 -33.16 12.03 -49.60
N ASN A 4 -33.42 11.26 -48.54
CA ASN A 4 -32.77 11.59 -47.28
C ASN A 4 -32.48 10.37 -46.44
N LEU A 5 -31.29 10.46 -45.86
CA LEU A 5 -30.40 9.45 -45.34
C LEU A 5 -30.88 8.96 -43.96
N LEU A 6 -30.78 7.65 -43.75
CA LEU A 6 -31.01 7.00 -42.46
C LEU A 6 -30.03 7.53 -41.42
N ASP A 7 -30.55 8.21 -40.40
CA ASP A 7 -29.78 8.71 -39.26
C ASP A 7 -29.56 7.56 -38.26
N PHE A 8 -28.54 6.74 -38.53
CA PHE A 8 -28.09 5.69 -37.61
C PHE A 8 -27.16 6.31 -36.56
N ARG A 9 -27.75 6.90 -35.51
CA ARG A 9 -27.00 7.41 -34.36
C ARG A 9 -26.43 6.24 -33.56
N ALA A 10 -25.17 5.91 -33.79
CA ALA A 10 -24.43 4.94 -32.99
C ALA A 10 -24.38 5.39 -31.51
N PRO A 11 -24.52 4.47 -30.53
CA PRO A 11 -24.30 4.78 -29.11
C PRO A 11 -22.79 4.95 -28.84
N GLY A 12 -22.24 6.08 -29.26
CA GLY A 12 -20.82 6.42 -29.22
C GLY A 12 -20.36 7.13 -27.94
N SER A 13 -20.83 6.73 -26.75
CA SER A 13 -20.42 7.42 -25.50
C SER A 13 -19.87 6.52 -24.40
N ASN A 14 -19.84 5.18 -24.58
CA ASN A 14 -19.40 4.27 -23.52
C ASN A 14 -17.97 3.73 -23.68
N LEU A 15 -17.43 3.63 -24.91
CA LEU A 15 -16.08 3.09 -25.12
C LEU A 15 -14.96 4.03 -24.67
N ALA A 16 -15.07 5.33 -24.92
CA ALA A 16 -14.05 6.31 -24.56
C ALA A 16 -13.93 6.47 -23.04
N ALA A 17 -15.06 6.54 -22.32
CA ALA A 17 -15.08 6.61 -20.85
C ALA A 17 -14.53 5.32 -20.20
N MET A 18 -14.81 4.14 -20.80
CA MET A 18 -14.25 2.86 -20.34
C MET A 18 -12.75 2.72 -20.62
N GLN A 19 -12.25 3.31 -21.71
CA GLN A 19 -10.82 3.37 -22.04
C GLN A 19 -10.06 4.31 -21.10
N ASP A 20 -10.65 5.45 -20.75
CA ASP A 20 -10.09 6.45 -19.84
C ASP A 20 -10.06 5.94 -18.37
N GLU A 21 -11.12 5.26 -17.91
CA GLU A 21 -11.10 4.59 -16.59
C GLU A 21 -10.05 3.45 -16.54
N ARG A 22 -9.91 2.64 -17.60
CA ARG A 22 -8.88 1.58 -17.67
C ARG A 22 -7.47 2.15 -17.68
N ALA A 23 -7.23 3.23 -18.42
CA ALA A 23 -5.96 3.93 -18.43
C ALA A 23 -5.61 4.46 -17.03
N SER A 24 -6.56 5.11 -16.35
CA SER A 24 -6.37 5.62 -14.98
C SER A 24 -6.11 4.51 -13.93
N TYR A 25 -6.76 3.34 -14.09
CA TYR A 25 -6.61 2.22 -13.16
C TYR A 25 -5.29 1.46 -13.40
N LEU A 26 -4.91 1.25 -14.67
CA LEU A 26 -3.64 0.63 -15.04
C LEU A 26 -2.45 1.49 -14.61
N ASP A 27 -2.55 2.81 -14.76
CA ASP A 27 -1.53 3.77 -14.32
C ASP A 27 -1.36 3.76 -12.79
N SER A 28 -2.47 3.71 -12.05
CA SER A 28 -2.44 3.58 -10.57
C SER A 28 -1.80 2.27 -10.10
N SER A 29 -2.10 1.14 -10.76
CA SER A 29 -1.53 -0.17 -10.38
C SER A 29 -0.05 -0.30 -10.76
N GLY A 30 0.35 0.28 -11.89
CA GLY A 30 1.74 0.34 -12.32
C GLY A 30 2.59 1.20 -11.40
N LEU A 31 2.08 2.40 -11.05
CA LEU A 31 2.73 3.29 -10.09
C LEU A 31 2.92 2.64 -8.72
N GLU A 32 1.90 1.93 -8.20
CA GLU A 32 2.03 1.17 -6.94
C GLU A 32 3.20 0.18 -6.99
N LYS A 33 3.39 -0.52 -8.11
CA LYS A 33 4.52 -1.45 -8.27
C LYS A 33 5.87 -0.74 -8.36
N VAL A 34 5.95 0.38 -9.07
CA VAL A 34 7.19 1.18 -9.12
C VAL A 34 7.58 1.67 -7.73
N LEU A 35 6.61 2.17 -6.95
CA LEU A 35 6.84 2.61 -5.57
C LEU A 35 7.24 1.46 -4.64
N GLU A 36 6.63 0.27 -4.78
CA GLU A 36 7.05 -0.94 -4.07
C GLU A 36 8.51 -1.30 -4.40
N HIS A 37 8.88 -1.30 -5.67
CA HIS A 37 10.26 -1.57 -6.10
C HIS A 37 11.25 -0.55 -5.53
N ARG A 38 10.88 0.74 -5.53
CA ARG A 38 11.70 1.80 -4.93
C ARG A 38 11.87 1.60 -3.43
N PHE A 39 10.79 1.28 -2.73
CA PHE A 39 10.82 1.00 -1.29
C PHE A 39 11.75 -0.17 -0.97
N VAL A 40 11.65 -1.26 -1.73
CA VAL A 40 12.52 -2.43 -1.58
C VAL A 40 13.99 -2.06 -1.80
N ALA A 41 14.28 -1.28 -2.84
CA ALA A 41 15.64 -0.85 -3.14
C ALA A 41 16.23 -0.02 -1.99
N GLU A 42 15.51 1.00 -1.51
CA GLU A 42 15.97 1.86 -0.41
C GLU A 42 16.18 1.09 0.90
N LEU A 43 15.25 0.19 1.22
CA LEU A 43 15.33 -0.65 2.41
C LEU A 43 16.53 -1.62 2.34
N ALA A 44 16.69 -2.33 1.22
CA ALA A 44 17.79 -3.26 1.01
C ALA A 44 19.15 -2.55 0.98
N THR A 45 19.23 -1.35 0.37
CA THR A 45 20.43 -0.51 0.41
C THR A 45 20.78 -0.10 1.84
N SER A 46 19.81 0.33 2.65
CA SER A 46 20.04 0.67 4.06
C SER A 46 20.58 -0.53 4.85
N LEU A 47 19.94 -1.70 4.72
CA LEU A 47 20.41 -2.94 5.35
C LEU A 47 21.82 -3.32 4.89
N TRP A 48 22.11 -3.18 3.60
CA TRP A 48 23.42 -3.49 3.03
C TRP A 48 24.51 -2.56 3.56
N ILE A 49 24.26 -1.25 3.60
CA ILE A 49 25.21 -0.27 4.15
C ILE A 49 25.47 -0.56 5.64
N GLU A 50 24.45 -0.99 6.39
CA GLU A 50 24.59 -1.37 7.80
C GLU A 50 25.34 -2.71 8.00
N GLY A 51 25.63 -3.44 6.93
CA GLY A 51 26.37 -4.72 6.96
C GLY A 51 25.48 -5.97 7.07
N CYS A 52 24.16 -5.83 6.98
CA CYS A 52 23.25 -6.97 6.90
C CYS A 52 23.31 -7.54 5.48
N ARG A 53 23.54 -8.85 5.37
CA ARG A 53 23.71 -9.57 4.08
C ARG A 53 22.68 -10.69 3.92
N ASP A 54 22.16 -11.15 5.05
CA ASP A 54 21.05 -12.08 5.22
C ASP A 54 19.71 -11.33 5.10
N VAL A 55 19.38 -10.88 3.89
CA VAL A 55 18.08 -10.26 3.58
C VAL A 55 17.32 -11.15 2.62
N GLU A 56 16.15 -11.62 3.05
CA GLU A 56 15.23 -12.37 2.19
C GLU A 56 13.98 -11.53 1.91
N LEU A 57 13.55 -11.52 0.65
CA LEU A 57 12.33 -10.86 0.21
C LEU A 57 11.44 -11.86 -0.52
N LEU A 58 10.22 -12.01 -0.03
CA LEU A 58 9.20 -12.87 -0.61
C LEU A 58 8.00 -12.02 -1.02
N ARG A 59 7.41 -12.36 -2.16
CA ARG A 59 6.18 -11.76 -2.69
C ARG A 59 5.07 -12.79 -2.62
N SER A 60 3.86 -12.36 -2.25
CA SER A 60 2.71 -13.25 -2.26
C SER A 60 2.30 -13.53 -3.70
N GLU A 61 2.29 -14.79 -4.11
CA GLU A 61 1.71 -15.20 -5.40
C GLU A 61 0.19 -15.02 -5.41
N VAL A 62 -0.45 -15.22 -4.25
CA VAL A 62 -1.88 -15.05 -4.06
C VAL A 62 -2.15 -14.08 -2.90
N ASP A 63 -2.78 -12.93 -3.18
CA ASP A 63 -3.12 -11.95 -2.14
C ASP A 63 -4.36 -12.38 -1.33
N THR A 64 -4.15 -13.29 -0.39
CA THR A 64 -5.21 -13.77 0.52
C THR A 64 -5.20 -13.08 1.88
N HIS A 65 -4.06 -12.51 2.28
CA HIS A 65 -3.81 -12.03 3.64
C HIS A 65 -3.56 -10.53 3.72
N GLY A 66 -3.47 -9.82 2.58
CA GLY A 66 -3.47 -8.36 2.54
C GLY A 66 -2.14 -7.70 2.91
N TYR A 67 -1.01 -8.40 2.74
CA TYR A 67 0.33 -7.81 2.74
C TYR A 67 0.89 -7.81 1.32
N ASP A 68 1.74 -6.83 1.05
CA ASP A 68 2.38 -6.64 -0.26
C ASP A 68 3.72 -7.37 -0.32
N LEU A 69 4.46 -7.39 0.81
CA LEU A 69 5.79 -7.99 0.94
C LEU A 69 5.93 -8.80 2.22
N VAL A 70 6.78 -9.83 2.18
CA VAL A 70 7.38 -10.42 3.37
C VAL A 70 8.89 -10.20 3.28
N ILE A 71 9.47 -9.63 4.33
CA ILE A 71 10.91 -9.38 4.37
C ILE A 71 11.44 -9.96 5.67
N GLU A 72 12.54 -10.70 5.58
CA GLU A 72 13.31 -11.18 6.72
C GLU A 72 14.71 -10.59 6.68
N ALA A 73 15.11 -10.02 7.82
CA ALA A 73 16.46 -9.54 8.06
C ALA A 73 16.74 -9.58 9.56
N ARG A 74 18.00 -9.82 9.96
CA ARG A 74 18.41 -9.87 11.38
C ARG A 74 17.59 -10.86 12.23
N GLY A 75 17.15 -11.96 11.63
CA GLY A 75 16.28 -12.96 12.27
C GLY A 75 14.87 -12.46 12.59
N THR A 76 14.43 -11.34 12.01
CA THR A 76 13.07 -10.81 12.15
C THR A 76 12.36 -10.85 10.80
N MET A 77 11.31 -11.65 10.71
CA MET A 77 10.39 -11.68 9.57
C MET A 77 9.26 -10.66 9.78
N ARG A 78 8.92 -9.89 8.73
CA ARG A 78 7.85 -8.89 8.71
C ARG A 78 6.89 -9.14 7.55
N HIS A 79 5.60 -9.23 7.85
CA HIS A 79 4.53 -9.21 6.86
C HIS A 79 4.08 -7.75 6.68
N ILE A 80 4.45 -7.13 5.57
CA ILE A 80 4.34 -5.68 5.36
C ILE A 80 3.20 -5.38 4.39
N GLN A 81 2.22 -4.61 4.84
CA GLN A 81 1.31 -3.91 3.95
C GLN A 81 1.82 -2.51 3.66
N LEU A 82 2.01 -2.21 2.38
CA LEU A 82 2.41 -0.90 1.89
C LEU A 82 1.18 -0.03 1.61
N LYS A 83 1.35 1.25 1.88
CA LYS A 83 0.44 2.32 1.47
C LYS A 83 1.27 3.49 0.99
N SER A 84 0.80 4.15 -0.06
CA SER A 84 1.40 5.37 -0.56
C SER A 84 0.37 6.51 -0.62
N MET A 85 0.86 7.73 -0.58
CA MET A 85 0.13 8.91 -1.00
C MET A 85 1.09 9.91 -1.65
N VAL A 86 0.61 10.68 -2.62
CA VAL A 86 1.41 11.79 -3.16
C VAL A 86 1.73 12.80 -2.06
N ALA A 87 2.94 13.37 -2.09
CA ALA A 87 3.35 14.45 -1.21
C ALA A 87 2.34 15.62 -1.24
N GLY A 88 2.02 16.18 -0.07
CA GLY A 88 0.97 17.19 0.07
C GLY A 88 -0.47 16.64 -0.03
N GLY A 89 -0.65 15.34 -0.21
CA GLY A 89 -1.97 14.70 -0.26
C GLY A 89 -2.77 14.88 1.04
N LYS A 90 -4.09 14.96 0.91
CA LYS A 90 -5.00 15.23 2.05
C LYS A 90 -5.45 13.98 2.81
N LYS A 91 -5.01 12.79 2.41
CA LYS A 91 -5.46 11.50 2.98
C LYS A 91 -5.06 11.42 4.47
N GLN A 92 -6.06 11.35 5.37
CA GLN A 92 -5.86 11.29 6.83
C GLN A 92 -6.03 9.90 7.42
N TYR A 93 -6.32 8.89 6.59
CA TYR A 93 -6.49 7.51 7.03
C TYR A 93 -6.19 6.54 5.89
N VAL A 94 -5.84 5.32 6.26
CA VAL A 94 -5.71 4.18 5.34
C VAL A 94 -6.56 3.03 5.82
N THR A 95 -6.89 2.13 4.90
CA THR A 95 -7.58 0.88 5.21
C THR A 95 -6.56 -0.24 5.36
N VAL A 96 -6.62 -0.95 6.48
CA VAL A 96 -5.73 -2.07 6.80
C VAL A 96 -6.53 -3.37 6.77
N ASN A 97 -5.97 -4.42 6.17
CA ASN A 97 -6.62 -5.73 6.16
C ASN A 97 -6.55 -6.37 7.55
N THR A 98 -7.70 -6.77 8.10
CA THR A 98 -7.77 -7.45 9.41
C THR A 98 -7.02 -8.78 9.44
N ARG A 99 -6.88 -9.48 8.30
CA ARG A 99 -6.10 -10.72 8.21
C ARG A 99 -4.61 -10.50 8.44
N LEU A 100 -4.12 -9.29 8.17
CA LEU A 100 -2.75 -8.91 8.51
C LEU A 100 -2.52 -8.92 10.03
N ALA A 101 -3.55 -8.62 10.83
CA ALA A 101 -3.45 -8.63 12.28
C ALA A 101 -3.26 -10.05 12.84
N ALA A 102 -3.72 -11.06 12.10
CA ALA A 102 -3.51 -12.47 12.44
C ALA A 102 -2.12 -13.00 12.04
N LYS A 103 -1.31 -12.22 11.31
CA LYS A 103 0.05 -12.62 10.93
C LYS A 103 1.05 -12.21 12.01
N PRO A 104 2.00 -13.09 12.39
CA PRO A 104 3.08 -12.71 13.29
C PRO A 104 3.88 -11.58 12.65
N SER A 105 4.27 -10.60 13.46
CA SER A 105 5.03 -9.44 13.02
C SER A 105 4.37 -8.61 11.90
N GLY A 106 3.05 -8.72 11.72
CA GLY A 106 2.31 -7.94 10.73
C GLY A 106 2.42 -6.44 10.98
N CYS A 107 2.64 -5.67 9.93
CA CYS A 107 2.82 -4.23 10.02
C CYS A 107 2.36 -3.47 8.76
N VAL A 108 2.15 -2.18 8.92
CA VAL A 108 1.83 -1.26 7.84
C VAL A 108 2.91 -0.20 7.73
N VAL A 109 3.45 -0.03 6.53
CA VAL A 109 4.33 1.07 6.18
C VAL A 109 3.56 1.97 5.22
N TRP A 110 3.34 3.22 5.63
CA TRP A 110 2.71 4.23 4.81
C TRP A 110 3.67 5.38 4.55
N PHE A 111 3.99 5.65 3.30
CA PHE A 111 4.90 6.74 2.93
C PHE A 111 4.26 7.74 1.98
N ASP A 112 4.80 8.95 2.00
CA ASP A 112 4.55 9.93 0.94
C ASP A 112 5.53 9.68 -0.22
N TYR A 113 5.19 10.11 -1.44
CA TYR A 113 6.11 10.12 -2.57
C TYR A 113 6.03 11.41 -3.35
N ASP A 114 7.16 11.88 -3.87
CA ASP A 114 7.22 13.00 -4.81
C ASP A 114 6.73 12.53 -6.21
N PRO A 115 5.76 13.19 -6.85
CA PRO A 115 5.20 12.72 -8.12
C PRO A 115 6.14 12.91 -9.33
N HIS A 116 7.22 13.68 -9.20
CA HIS A 116 8.18 13.97 -10.25
C HIS A 116 9.47 13.16 -10.10
N THR A 117 9.96 12.96 -8.87
CA THR A 117 11.21 12.24 -8.59
C THR A 117 10.98 10.81 -8.09
N LEU A 118 9.77 10.50 -7.61
CA LEU A 118 9.42 9.25 -6.92
C LEU A 118 10.25 8.98 -5.66
N GLU A 119 10.87 10.01 -5.09
CA GLU A 119 11.51 9.93 -3.79
C GLU A 119 10.47 9.63 -2.71
N LEU A 120 10.82 8.73 -1.80
CA LEU A 120 9.94 8.26 -0.75
C LEU A 120 10.20 9.00 0.55
N GLY A 121 9.12 9.33 1.26
CA GLY A 121 9.19 9.92 2.60
C GLY A 121 8.32 11.15 2.76
N PRO A 122 7.96 11.52 4.00
CA PRO A 122 8.26 10.79 5.23
C PRO A 122 7.50 9.45 5.32
N PHE A 123 8.02 8.53 6.12
CA PHE A 123 7.41 7.24 6.38
C PHE A 123 6.54 7.28 7.63
N ARG A 124 5.63 6.32 7.72
CA ARG A 124 4.70 6.14 8.84
C ARG A 124 4.59 4.66 9.14
N TRP A 125 4.89 4.32 10.38
CA TRP A 125 4.97 2.96 10.88
C TRP A 125 3.76 2.63 11.76
N PHE A 126 3.15 1.47 11.52
CA PHE A 126 2.15 0.89 12.40
C PHE A 126 2.38 -0.63 12.50
N GLY A 127 3.03 -1.06 13.58
CA GLY A 127 3.37 -2.46 13.83
C GLY A 127 3.77 -2.70 15.27
N GLY A 128 3.76 -3.96 15.68
CA GLY A 128 4.21 -4.41 17.01
C GLY A 128 5.68 -4.82 17.04
N SER A 129 6.15 -5.21 18.23
CA SER A 129 7.46 -5.85 18.41
C SER A 129 7.61 -7.11 17.54
N PRO A 130 8.85 -7.56 17.24
CA PRO A 130 9.07 -8.83 16.55
C PRO A 130 8.29 -9.99 17.20
N GLY A 131 7.65 -10.82 16.38
CA GLY A 131 6.78 -11.93 16.81
C GLY A 131 5.36 -11.50 17.21
N VAL A 132 5.14 -10.22 17.54
CA VAL A 132 3.82 -9.68 17.90
C VAL A 132 3.09 -9.23 16.63
N GLY A 133 1.81 -9.55 16.52
CA GLY A 133 0.96 -9.08 15.42
C GLY A 133 0.73 -7.56 15.41
N LEU A 134 -0.16 -7.10 14.55
CA LEU A 134 -0.51 -5.67 14.48
C LEU A 134 -1.03 -5.15 15.84
N PRO A 135 -0.73 -3.89 16.19
CA PRO A 135 -1.43 -3.20 17.26
C PRO A 135 -2.94 -3.16 16.98
N ASP A 136 -3.74 -2.95 18.03
CA ASP A 136 -5.21 -2.90 17.91
C ASP A 136 -5.66 -2.02 16.73
N THR A 137 -6.42 -2.58 15.81
CA THR A 137 -6.87 -1.87 14.60
C THR A 137 -8.15 -1.05 14.83
N GLY A 138 -8.74 -1.14 16.03
CA GLY A 138 -9.98 -0.48 16.39
C GLY A 138 -11.20 -1.03 15.64
N ASN A 139 -12.36 -0.38 15.87
CA ASN A 139 -13.65 -0.92 15.44
C ASN A 139 -14.22 -0.27 14.17
N THR A 140 -13.55 0.72 13.58
CA THR A 140 -14.06 1.43 12.40
C THR A 140 -13.89 0.56 11.15
N VAL A 141 -15.01 0.00 10.65
CA VAL A 141 -15.03 -0.82 9.42
C VAL A 141 -14.92 0.07 8.18
N ALA A 142 -14.02 -0.29 7.27
CA ALA A 142 -13.88 0.44 6.00
C ALA A 142 -15.10 0.22 5.10
N ARG A 143 -15.40 1.18 4.21
CA ARG A 143 -16.45 1.05 3.19
C ARG A 143 -15.84 1.04 1.79
N HIS A 144 -16.51 0.42 0.83
CA HIS A 144 -16.12 0.50 -0.57
C HIS A 144 -16.16 1.96 -1.06
N SER A 145 -15.17 2.33 -1.88
CA SER A 145 -15.09 3.66 -2.50
C SER A 145 -16.18 3.86 -3.56
N LYS A 146 -16.44 2.82 -4.37
CA LYS A 146 -17.57 2.75 -5.32
C LYS A 146 -18.84 2.22 -4.62
N ALA A 147 -19.97 2.86 -4.89
CA ALA A 147 -21.26 2.35 -4.49
C ALA A 147 -21.65 1.13 -5.32
N ASN A 148 -22.46 0.23 -4.77
CA ASN A 148 -23.07 -0.84 -5.55
C ASN A 148 -24.12 -0.26 -6.53
N ALA A 149 -24.72 -1.12 -7.37
CA ALA A 149 -25.75 -0.72 -8.33
C ALA A 149 -26.97 -0.01 -7.71
N LEU A 150 -27.13 -0.06 -6.39
CA LEU A 150 -28.20 0.59 -5.61
C LEU A 150 -27.73 1.89 -4.92
N GLY A 151 -26.54 2.40 -5.23
CA GLY A 151 -26.01 3.62 -4.61
C GLY A 151 -25.47 3.44 -3.18
N GLN A 152 -25.42 2.20 -2.66
CA GLN A 152 -24.96 1.91 -1.31
C GLN A 152 -23.48 1.51 -1.30
N LYS A 153 -22.68 2.14 -0.42
CA LYS A 153 -21.28 1.75 -0.18
C LYS A 153 -21.23 0.60 0.82
N SER A 154 -21.09 -0.62 0.32
CA SER A 154 -20.98 -1.83 1.15
C SER A 154 -19.78 -1.74 2.11
N GLN A 155 -19.92 -2.31 3.30
CA GLN A 155 -18.84 -2.44 4.25
C GLN A 155 -17.81 -3.47 3.76
N ARG A 156 -16.52 -3.17 3.95
CA ARG A 156 -15.42 -4.11 3.78
C ARG A 156 -15.14 -4.70 5.15
N ALA A 157 -15.94 -5.69 5.58
CA ALA A 157 -15.86 -6.28 6.92
C ALA A 157 -14.44 -6.77 7.29
N GLY A 158 -13.65 -7.21 6.30
CA GLY A 158 -12.25 -7.60 6.45
C GLY A 158 -11.24 -6.45 6.55
N HIS A 159 -11.66 -5.18 6.56
CA HIS A 159 -10.78 -4.02 6.63
C HIS A 159 -11.16 -3.07 7.76
N ARG A 160 -10.15 -2.43 8.35
CA ARG A 160 -10.30 -1.38 9.37
C ARG A 160 -9.70 -0.07 8.88
N VAL A 161 -10.28 1.04 9.32
CA VAL A 161 -9.78 2.39 9.04
C VAL A 161 -8.81 2.79 10.15
N ILE A 162 -7.54 2.99 9.80
CA ILE A 162 -6.51 3.48 10.71
C ILE A 162 -6.18 4.93 10.35
N ARG A 163 -6.37 5.83 11.31
CA ARG A 163 -6.05 7.26 11.16
C ARG A 163 -4.54 7.47 11.13
N LYS A 164 -4.10 8.46 10.35
CA LYS A 164 -2.71 8.91 10.24
C LYS A 164 -2.06 9.17 11.60
N SER A 165 -2.82 9.74 12.54
CA SER A 165 -2.38 10.02 13.92
C SER A 165 -2.04 8.77 14.75
N ARG A 166 -2.41 7.56 14.30
CA ARG A 166 -2.06 6.31 14.98
C ARG A 166 -0.73 5.72 14.51
N PHE A 167 -0.16 6.26 13.45
CA PHE A 167 1.13 5.83 12.96
C PHE A 167 2.24 6.63 13.64
N GLN A 168 3.34 5.97 13.94
CA GLN A 168 4.59 6.63 14.28
C GLN A 168 5.20 7.22 13.01
N GLN A 169 5.44 8.53 12.97
CA GLN A 169 6.18 9.15 11.86
C GLN A 169 7.66 8.78 11.94
N VAL A 170 8.27 8.52 10.78
CA VAL A 170 9.66 8.09 10.64
C VAL A 170 10.25 8.82 9.45
N ASP A 171 11.30 9.61 9.66
CA ASP A 171 11.78 10.54 8.62
C ASP A 171 12.76 9.88 7.63
N THR A 172 13.38 8.75 7.99
CA THR A 172 14.38 8.08 7.14
C THR A 172 14.13 6.58 7.02
N VAL A 173 14.57 5.99 5.90
CA VAL A 173 14.52 4.54 5.69
C VAL A 173 15.37 3.79 6.72
N GLY A 174 16.51 4.33 7.14
CA GLY A 174 17.35 3.73 8.17
C GLY A 174 16.66 3.64 9.52
N ALA A 175 15.93 4.69 9.93
CA ALA A 175 15.11 4.64 11.15
C ALA A 175 13.96 3.62 11.01
N LEU A 176 13.38 3.49 9.81
CA LEU A 176 12.36 2.48 9.53
C LEU A 176 12.93 1.06 9.61
N VAL A 177 14.15 0.83 9.10
CA VAL A 177 14.87 -0.46 9.23
C VAL A 177 15.00 -0.88 10.69
N GLN A 178 15.33 0.05 11.60
CA GLN A 178 15.44 -0.28 13.02
C GLN A 178 14.09 -0.68 13.64
N LEU A 179 12.98 -0.07 13.21
CA LEU A 179 11.64 -0.47 13.65
C LEU A 179 11.23 -1.84 13.09
N LEU A 180 11.60 -2.11 11.84
CA LEU A 180 11.27 -3.35 11.15
C LEU A 180 12.08 -4.53 11.71
N PHE A 181 13.39 -4.38 11.90
CA PHE A 181 14.31 -5.51 12.11
C PHE A 181 15.19 -5.37 13.35
N GLY A 182 15.00 -4.32 14.15
CA GLY A 182 15.84 -4.02 15.31
C GLY A 182 17.22 -3.49 14.93
N ASN A 183 18.00 -3.11 15.94
CA ASN A 183 19.33 -2.53 15.77
C ASN A 183 20.35 -3.54 15.24
N LYS A 184 21.40 -3.03 14.58
CA LYS A 184 22.60 -3.82 14.31
C LYS A 184 23.11 -4.37 15.63
N THR A 185 23.03 -5.68 15.81
CA THR A 185 23.68 -6.33 16.95
C THR A 185 25.17 -6.30 16.64
N THR A 186 25.92 -5.46 17.34
CA THR A 186 27.38 -5.52 17.33
C THR A 186 27.76 -6.86 17.97
N ARG A 187 28.02 -7.87 17.14
CA ARG A 187 28.73 -9.08 17.55
C ARG A 187 30.19 -8.93 17.19
#